data_AF-A0A847RPW2-F1
#
_entry.id   AF-A0A847RPW2-F1
#
_cell.length_a   1.000
_cell.length_b   1.000
_cell.length_c   1.000
_cell.angle_alpha   90.00
_cell.angle_beta   90.00
_cell.angle_gamma   90.00
#
_symmetry.space_group_name_H-M   'P 1'
#
loop_
_entity.id
_entity.type
_entity.pdbx_description
1 polymer ?
#
loop_
_entity_poly.entity_id
_entity_poly.type
_entity_poly.pdbx_seq_one_letter_code
_entity_poly.pdbx_strand_id
1 'polypeptide(L)' 'MATKIDGAKEIFAKLEKEGEAHVVDSPEYWQNIKEINRRMEEFRRESRMKRQNSWIAASKFFITS' A
#
# COMPACT_ATOMS: atom_id res chain seq x y z
N MET A 1 30.74 -0.48 -15.45
CA MET A 1 29.65 -1.41 -15.09
C MET A 1 29.09 -0.92 -13.76
N ALA A 2 27.97 -0.20 -13.77
CA ALA A 2 27.40 0.40 -12.56
C ALA A 2 26.59 -0.67 -11.82
N THR A 3 27.17 -1.23 -10.76
CA THR A 3 26.47 -2.14 -9.85
C THR A 3 25.38 -1.31 -9.19
N LYS A 4 24.12 -1.47 -9.61
CA LYS A 4 22.98 -0.94 -8.85
C LYS A 4 22.99 -1.68 -7.52
N ILE A 5 23.64 -1.10 -6.53
CA ILE A 5 23.52 -1.55 -5.15
C ILE A 5 22.03 -1.34 -4.84
N ASP A 6 21.36 -2.46 -4.62
CA ASP A 6 19.95 -2.52 -4.31
C ASP A 6 19.79 -1.92 -2.91
N GLY A 7 19.58 -0.59 -2.82
CA GLY A 7 19.61 0.15 -1.56
C GLY A 7 18.65 -0.42 -0.51
N ALA A 8 17.61 -1.13 -0.95
CA ALA A 8 16.75 -1.92 -0.08
C ALA A 8 17.54 -2.97 0.72
N LYS A 9 18.48 -3.70 0.10
CA LYS A 9 19.31 -4.72 0.76
C LYS A 9 20.25 -4.14 1.81
N GLU A 10 20.85 -2.98 1.54
CA GLU A 10 21.69 -2.31 2.54
C GLU A 10 20.88 -1.82 3.73
N ILE A 11 19.67 -1.30 3.49
CA ILE A 11 18.76 -0.88 4.57
C ILE A 11 18.33 -2.10 5.40
N PHE A 12 17.93 -3.20 4.77
CA PHE A 12 17.58 -4.43 5.48
C PHE A 12 18.75 -5.00 6.30
N ALA A 13 19.95 -5.08 5.72
CA ALA A 13 21.13 -5.56 6.43
C ALA A 13 21.52 -4.67 7.61
N LYS A 14 21.31 -3.34 7.49
CA LYS A 14 21.58 -2.40 8.58
C LYS A 14 20.57 -2.54 9.71
N LEU A 15 19.28 -2.64 9.38
CA LEU A 15 18.20 -2.86 10.36
C LEU A 15 18.33 -4.21 11.08
N GLU A 16 18.77 -5.26 10.38
CA GLU A 16 19.02 -6.58 10.96
C GLU A 16 20.23 -6.54 11.91
N LYS A 17 21.28 -5.81 11.54
CA LYS A 17 22.49 -5.63 12.37
C LYS A 17 22.25 -4.75 13.60
N GLU A 18 21.34 -3.78 13.52
CA GLU A 18 20.91 -2.93 14.63
C GLU A 18 19.89 -3.63 15.56
N GLY A 19 19.46 -4.86 15.21
CA GLY A 19 18.48 -5.63 15.97
C GLY A 19 17.04 -5.10 15.87
N GLU A 20 16.80 -4.12 15.01
CA GLU A 20 15.48 -3.50 14.81
C GLU A 20 14.63 -4.25 13.77
N ALA A 21 15.26 -5.03 12.88
CA ALA A 21 14.56 -5.94 11.98
C ALA A 21 14.58 -7.37 12.54
N HIS A 22 13.43 -7.80 13.07
CA HIS A 22 13.15 -9.22 13.20
C HIS A 22 12.63 -9.73 11.85
N VAL A 23 13.35 -10.67 11.24
CA VAL A 23 12.79 -11.47 10.14
C VAL A 23 11.67 -12.32 10.74
N VAL A 24 10.43 -11.85 10.59
CA VAL A 24 9.25 -12.61 11.03
C VAL A 24 8.95 -13.66 9.97
N ASP A 25 9.72 -14.74 9.94
CA ASP A 25 9.48 -15.89 9.05
C ASP A 25 8.38 -16.81 9.60
N SER A 26 7.31 -16.20 10.13
CA SER A 26 6.10 -16.93 10.49
C SER A 26 5.13 -16.92 9.29
N PRO A 27 4.62 -18.08 8.88
CA PRO A 27 3.54 -18.17 7.91
C PRO A 27 2.31 -17.33 8.30
N GLU A 28 2.02 -17.18 9.60
CA GLU A 28 0.89 -16.38 10.09
C GLU A 28 1.10 -14.89 9.81
N TYR A 29 2.32 -14.39 9.95
CA TYR A 29 2.65 -12.99 9.64
C TYR A 29 2.41 -12.68 8.16
N TRP A 30 2.85 -13.57 7.27
CA TRP A 30 2.62 -13.40 5.83
C TRP A 30 1.16 -13.50 5.43
N GLN A 31 0.37 -14.35 6.09
CA GLN A 31 -1.08 -14.39 5.89
C GLN A 31 -1.75 -13.09 6.35
N ASN A 32 -1.37 -12.57 7.51
CA ASN A 32 -1.87 -11.30 8.02
C ASN A 32 -1.54 -10.12 7.09
N ILE A 33 -0.30 -10.05 6.57
CA ILE A 33 0.10 -9.03 5.59
C ILE A 33 -0.74 -9.13 4.32
N LYS A 34 -0.99 -10.35 3.81
CA LYS A 34 -1.86 -10.54 2.63
C LYS A 34 -3.28 -10.08 2.89
N GLU A 35 -3.85 -10.38 4.05
CA GLU A 35 -5.20 -9.95 4.40
C GLU A 35 -5.32 -8.43 4.55
N ILE A 36 -4.36 -7.79 5.22
CA ILE A 36 -4.29 -6.32 5.36
C ILE A 36 -4.23 -5.66 3.99
N ASN A 37 -3.38 -6.18 3.09
CA ASN A 37 -3.26 -5.65 1.73
C ASN A 37 -4.57 -5.78 0.95
N ARG A 38 -5.27 -6.91 1.06
CA ARG A 38 -6.58 -7.11 0.41
C ARG A 38 -7.61 -6.10 0.90
N ARG A 39 -7.75 -5.93 2.22
CA ARG A 39 -8.69 -4.97 2.82
C ARG A 39 -8.37 -3.53 2.41
N MET A 40 -7.09 -3.16 2.35
CA MET A 40 -6.67 -1.84 1.89
C MET A 40 -7.00 -1.59 0.41
N GLU A 41 -6.89 -2.62 -0.42
CA GLU A 41 -7.27 -2.50 -1.84
C GLU A 41 -8.78 -2.32 -2.01
N GLU A 42 -9.59 -3.06 -1.26
CA GLU A 42 -11.05 -2.90 -1.20
C GLU A 42 -11.43 -1.48 -0.77
N PHE A 43 -10.84 -0.97 0.32
CA PHE A 43 -11.07 0.39 0.81
C PHE A 43 -10.70 1.47 -0.23
N ARG A 44 -9.58 1.27 -0.96
CA ARG A 44 -9.17 2.17 -2.05
C ARG A 44 -10.17 2.15 -3.21
N ARG A 45 -10.70 0.98 -3.58
CA ARG A 45 -11.72 0.86 -4.63
C ARG A 45 -13.01 1.56 -4.23
N GLU A 46 -13.50 1.35 -3.01
CA GLU A 46 -14.69 2.04 -2.49
C GLU A 46 -14.50 3.56 -2.45
N SER A 47 -13.36 4.01 -1.97
CA SER A 47 -13.03 5.45 -1.91
C SER A 47 -12.99 6.07 -3.29
N ARG A 48 -12.44 5.37 -4.30
CA ARG A 48 -12.48 5.82 -5.70
C ARG A 48 -13.90 5.92 -6.23
N MET A 49 -14.74 4.91 -5.98
CA MET A 49 -16.14 4.92 -6.43
C MET A 49 -16.93 6.07 -5.79
N LYS A 50 -16.79 6.29 -4.47
CA LYS A 50 -17.43 7.41 -3.78
C LYS A 50 -16.98 8.76 -4.34
N ARG A 51 -15.67 8.91 -4.60
CA ARG A 51 -15.13 10.13 -5.21
C ARG A 51 -15.70 10.36 -6.61
N GLN A 52 -15.72 9.32 -7.45
CA GLN A 52 -16.28 9.40 -8.81
C GLN A 52 -17.77 9.76 -8.79
N ASN A 53 -18.56 9.14 -7.91
CA ASN A 53 -19.98 9.47 -7.74
C ASN A 53 -20.18 10.91 -7.26
N SER A 54 -19.33 11.41 -6.35
CA SER A 54 -19.35 12.81 -5.93
C SER A 54 -19.07 13.77 -7.09
N TRP A 55 -18.11 13.46 -7.95
CA TRP A 55 -17.82 14.27 -9.15
C TRP A 55 -18.99 14.26 -10.13
N ILE A 56 -19.61 13.10 -10.38
CA ILE A 56 -20.80 12.99 -11.24
C ILE A 56 -21.95 13.82 -10.66
N ALA A 57 -22.19 13.75 -9.35
CA ALA A 57 -23.24 14.52 -8.68
C ALA A 57 -22.99 16.02 -8.77
N ALA A 58 -21.74 16.47 -8.55
CA ALA A 58 -21.35 17.86 -8.72
C ALA A 58 -21.54 18.34 -10.16
N SER A 59 -21.10 17.55 -11.16
CA SER A 59 -21.25 17.89 -12.58
C SER A 59 -22.72 18.00 -13.02
N LYS A 60 -23.62 17.17 -12.48
CA LYS A 60 -25.06 17.29 -12.76
C LYS A 60 -25.61 18.64 -12.32
N PHE A 61 -25.20 19.13 -11.15
CA PHE A 61 -25.65 20.42 -10.62
C PHE A 61 -25.30 21.59 -11.56
N PHE A 62 -24.12 21.55 -12.18
CA PHE A 62 -23.68 22.57 -13.15
C PHE A 62 -24.37 22.51 -14.51
N ILE A 63 -24.89 21.34 -14.92
CA ILE A 63 -25.58 21.17 -16.22
C ILE A 63 -27.07 21.56 -16.10
N THR A 64 -27.66 21.42 -14.91
CA THR A 64 -29.08 21.74 -14.65
C THR A 64 -29.30 23.12 -14.04
N SER A 65 -28.24 23.89 -13.80
CA SER A 65 -28.30 25.31 -13.41
C SER A 65 -28.20 26.19 -14.65
#